data_AF-A0A930Y4Y5-F1
#
_entry.id   AF-A0A930Y4Y5-F1
#
_cell.length_a   1.000
_cell.length_b   1.000
_cell.length_c   1.000
_cell.angle_alpha   90.00
_cell.angle_beta   90.00
_cell.angle_gamma   90.00
#
_symmetry.space_group_name_H-M   'P 1'
#
loop_
_entity.id
_entity.type
_entity.pdbx_description
1 polymer ?
#
loop_
_entity_poly.entity_id
_entity_poly.type
_entity_poly.pdbx_seq_one_letter_code
_entity_poly.pdbx_strand_id
1 'polypeptide(L)'
;MNVEDKKMKKLVSMILLVGLLAACSGGDDGVKEEPVAEAADVIPEVVVQAIADLSENLEVPETDISLMDFKAVSWSDTSLGCPEEIRVYSPVMKDGYRIRLKSGDATYHYHAGSDMKFSLCDQENRQEPAEIKEGEPSGEAMKKAAPSDMKMKESETASKKGYGK
;
A
#
# COMPACT_ATOMS: atom_id res chain seq x y z
N MET A 1 -13.71 12.06 43.57
CA MET A 1 -12.60 11.32 42.94
C MET A 1 -11.29 11.78 43.57
N ASN A 2 -10.55 10.82 44.13
CA ASN A 2 -9.40 11.03 45.02
C ASN A 2 -8.14 11.55 44.30
N VAL A 3 -7.67 12.71 44.72
CA VAL A 3 -6.35 13.26 44.38
C VAL A 3 -5.22 12.53 45.14
N GLU A 4 -5.55 11.77 46.19
CA GLU A 4 -4.58 11.15 47.10
C GLU A 4 -4.08 9.77 46.63
N ASP A 5 -4.80 9.08 45.72
CA ASP A 5 -4.40 7.77 45.18
C ASP A 5 -3.25 7.85 44.15
N LYS A 6 -2.94 9.06 43.64
CA LYS A 6 -1.92 9.24 42.59
C LYS A 6 -0.51 9.39 43.17
N LYS A 7 -0.39 9.79 44.44
CA LYS A 7 0.92 10.01 45.08
C LYS A 7 1.52 8.72 45.66
N MET A 8 0.70 7.75 46.04
CA MET A 8 1.15 6.48 46.63
C MET A 8 1.70 5.49 45.58
N LYS A 9 1.22 5.55 44.33
CA LYS A 9 1.69 4.69 43.22
C LYS A 9 3.13 5.01 42.79
N LYS A 10 3.58 6.25 43.00
CA LYS A 10 4.96 6.66 42.70
C LYS A 10 5.97 6.25 43.78
N LEU A 11 5.51 5.84 44.96
CA LEU A 11 6.35 5.46 46.10
C LEU A 11 6.65 3.95 46.18
N VAL A 12 5.86 3.10 45.51
CA VAL A 12 6.07 1.64 45.52
C VAL A 12 7.12 1.18 44.50
N SER A 13 7.52 2.05 43.56
CA SER A 13 8.49 1.69 42.51
C SER A 13 9.97 1.88 42.90
N MET A 14 10.27 2.24 44.16
CA MET A 14 11.62 2.67 44.56
C MET A 14 12.38 1.67 45.47
N ILE A 15 12.09 0.36 45.44
CA ILE A 15 12.89 -0.65 46.15
C ILE A 15 12.92 -1.99 45.38
N LEU A 16 14.01 -2.27 44.67
CA LEU A 16 14.75 -3.55 44.74
C LEU A 16 16.01 -3.49 43.85
N LEU A 17 17.09 -3.01 44.45
CA LEU A 17 18.46 -3.25 44.02
C LEU A 17 18.87 -4.62 44.57
N VAL A 18 18.98 -5.64 43.72
CA VAL A 18 19.78 -6.84 43.98
C VAL A 18 20.61 -7.10 42.73
N GLY A 19 21.89 -6.74 42.82
CA GLY A 19 22.90 -7.18 41.86
C GLY A 19 23.31 -8.62 42.17
N LEU A 20 23.45 -9.43 41.13
CA LEU A 20 24.30 -10.61 41.16
C LEU A 20 25.02 -10.74 39.81
N LEU A 21 26.31 -10.46 39.84
CA LEU A 21 27.27 -10.79 38.80
C LEU A 21 27.40 -12.33 38.75
N ALA A 22 27.04 -12.94 37.63
CA ALA A 22 27.43 -14.30 37.29
C ALA A 22 28.37 -14.25 36.08
N ALA A 23 29.58 -14.75 36.31
CA ALA A 23 30.69 -14.79 35.39
C ALA A 23 30.74 -16.10 34.59
N CYS A 24 31.20 -15.99 33.33
CA CYS A 24 31.90 -16.95 32.48
C CYS A 24 31.23 -18.27 32.02
N SER A 25 30.99 -18.35 30.71
CA SER A 25 31.63 -19.27 29.73
C SER A 25 31.00 -18.94 28.36
N GLY A 26 31.73 -18.59 27.30
CA GLY A 26 32.89 -19.29 26.77
C GLY A 26 32.41 -20.39 25.83
N GLY A 27 32.00 -20.02 24.62
CA GLY A 27 31.50 -20.91 23.57
C GLY A 27 31.53 -20.19 22.23
N ASP A 28 32.71 -20.18 21.61
CA ASP A 28 32.96 -19.84 20.22
C ASP A 28 32.50 -21.03 19.37
N ASP A 29 31.40 -20.85 18.63
CA ASP A 29 31.04 -21.71 17.51
C ASP A 29 30.96 -20.81 16.28
N GLY A 30 32.10 -20.73 15.60
CA GLY A 30 32.22 -20.09 14.30
C GLY A 30 31.27 -20.72 13.29
N VAL A 31 30.10 -20.09 13.12
CA VAL A 31 29.34 -20.22 11.89
C VAL A 31 30.08 -19.43 10.83
N LYS A 32 30.74 -20.17 9.95
CA LYS A 32 31.22 -19.70 8.67
C LYS A 32 30.00 -19.32 7.83
N GLU A 33 29.47 -18.12 8.03
CA GLU A 33 28.45 -17.56 7.16
C GLU A 33 29.11 -17.21 5.83
N GLU A 34 28.89 -18.09 4.86
CA GLU A 34 28.96 -17.70 3.46
C GLU A 34 27.97 -16.54 3.26
N PRO A 35 28.29 -15.50 2.48
CA PRO A 35 27.42 -14.35 2.32
C PRO A 35 26.19 -14.79 1.52
N VAL A 36 25.15 -15.23 2.24
CA VAL A 36 23.79 -15.21 1.70
C VAL A 36 23.49 -13.74 1.51
N ALA A 37 23.26 -13.36 0.25
CA ALA A 37 22.70 -12.06 -0.09
C ALA A 37 21.30 -11.98 0.52
N GLU A 38 21.26 -11.66 1.81
CA GLU A 38 20.08 -11.35 2.59
C GLU A 38 19.57 -10.02 2.02
N ALA A 39 18.54 -10.07 1.19
CA ALA A 39 17.70 -8.92 0.95
C ALA A 39 17.04 -8.61 2.30
N ALA A 40 17.77 -7.93 3.19
CA ALA A 40 17.24 -7.42 4.43
C ALA A 40 15.94 -6.70 4.08
N ASP A 41 14.85 -7.11 4.71
CA ASP A 41 13.52 -6.51 4.57
C ASP A 41 13.64 -5.00 4.84
N VAL A 42 13.84 -4.22 3.78
CA VAL A 42 13.83 -2.76 3.87
C VAL A 42 12.37 -2.38 4.04
N ILE A 43 11.95 -2.17 5.28
CA ILE A 43 10.62 -1.66 5.59
C ILE A 43 10.52 -0.25 4.99
N PRO A 44 9.53 0.01 4.12
CA PRO A 44 9.34 1.33 3.52
C PRO A 44 9.11 2.40 4.58
N GLU A 45 9.65 3.61 4.37
CA GLU A 45 9.54 4.71 5.35
C GLU A 45 8.08 5.05 5.71
N VAL A 46 7.16 4.98 4.73
CA VAL A 46 5.73 5.21 4.96
C VAL A 46 5.12 4.22 5.97
N VAL A 47 5.64 2.99 6.04
CA VAL A 47 5.21 1.99 7.03
C VAL A 47 5.73 2.36 8.41
N VAL A 48 6.98 2.77 8.52
CA VAL A 48 7.57 3.23 9.80
C VAL A 48 6.79 4.43 10.34
N GLN A 49 6.47 5.40 9.48
CA GLN A 49 5.66 6.56 9.85
C GLN A 49 4.24 6.17 10.28
N ALA A 50 3.59 5.21 9.60
CA ALA A 50 2.28 4.72 9.99
C ALA A 50 2.30 3.97 11.34
N ILE A 51 3.38 3.23 11.65
CA ILE A 51 3.56 2.59 12.96
C ILE A 51 3.71 3.63 14.07
N ALA A 52 4.53 4.66 13.84
CA ALA A 52 4.70 5.76 14.80
C ALA A 52 3.38 6.51 15.03
N ASP A 53 2.65 6.85 13.96
CA ASP A 53 1.33 7.48 14.06
C ASP A 53 0.33 6.63 14.85
N LEU A 54 0.29 5.31 14.61
CA LEU A 54 -0.59 4.41 15.36
C LEU A 54 -0.16 4.26 16.83
N SER A 55 1.14 4.24 17.10
CA SER A 55 1.72 4.20 18.44
C SER A 55 1.27 5.42 19.26
N GLU A 56 1.35 6.61 18.68
CA GLU A 56 0.91 7.85 19.30
C GLU A 56 -0.60 7.86 19.53
N ASN A 57 -1.39 7.45 18.53
CA ASN A 57 -2.85 7.42 18.62
C ASN A 57 -3.38 6.44 19.68
N LEU A 58 -2.71 5.31 19.91
CA LEU A 58 -3.12 4.29 20.87
C LEU A 58 -2.40 4.39 22.24
N GLU A 59 -1.38 5.24 22.36
CA GLU A 59 -0.51 5.34 23.53
C GLU A 59 0.16 3.99 23.92
N VAL A 60 0.54 3.18 22.91
CA VAL A 60 1.24 1.88 23.06
C VAL A 60 2.64 1.96 22.45
N PRO A 61 3.62 1.14 22.88
CA PRO A 61 4.93 1.16 22.24
C PRO A 61 4.87 0.61 20.80
N GLU A 62 5.70 1.17 19.90
CA GLU A 62 5.82 0.70 18.51
C GLU A 62 6.13 -0.80 18.41
N THR A 63 6.82 -1.38 19.40
CA THR A 63 7.14 -2.81 19.45
C THR A 63 5.91 -3.72 19.58
N ASP A 64 4.78 -3.18 20.02
CA ASP A 64 3.52 -3.91 20.13
C ASP A 64 2.70 -3.84 18.82
N ILE A 65 3.20 -3.12 17.82
CA ILE A 65 2.56 -2.93 16.52
C ILE A 65 3.31 -3.73 15.48
N SER A 66 2.60 -4.58 14.74
CA SER A 66 3.17 -5.42 13.68
C SER A 66 2.60 -5.07 12.32
N LEU A 67 3.46 -4.98 11.30
CA LEU A 67 3.03 -4.90 9.91
C LEU A 67 2.43 -6.24 9.48
N MET A 68 1.17 -6.22 9.04
CA MET A 68 0.48 -7.39 8.47
C MET A 68 0.61 -7.43 6.95
N ASP A 69 0.54 -6.27 6.28
CA ASP A 69 0.51 -6.17 4.83
C ASP A 69 0.92 -4.77 4.38
N PHE A 70 1.77 -4.69 3.36
CA PHE A 70 2.04 -3.46 2.60
C PHE A 70 1.94 -3.76 1.12
N LYS A 71 0.98 -3.14 0.42
CA LYS A 71 0.71 -3.43 -1.00
C LYS A 71 0.47 -2.17 -1.81
N ALA A 72 1.07 -2.12 -2.99
CA ALA A 72 0.65 -1.22 -4.05
C ALA A 72 -0.74 -1.66 -4.56
N VAL A 73 -1.67 -0.71 -4.66
CA VAL A 73 -3.06 -0.95 -5.05
C VAL A 73 -3.60 0.23 -5.85
N SER A 74 -4.74 0.05 -6.51
CA SER A 74 -5.47 1.15 -7.15
C SER A 74 -6.80 1.40 -6.44
N TRP A 75 -7.10 2.66 -6.18
CA TRP A 75 -8.32 3.14 -5.52
C TRP A 75 -9.32 3.64 -6.54
N SER A 76 -10.61 3.38 -6.31
CA SER A 76 -11.70 3.73 -7.24
C SER A 76 -12.00 5.23 -7.31
N ASP A 77 -11.59 6.01 -6.31
CA ASP A 77 -11.87 7.44 -6.23
C ASP A 77 -10.78 8.24 -5.49
N THR A 78 -10.99 9.57 -5.43
CA THR A 78 -10.05 10.50 -4.78
C THR A 78 -9.98 10.40 -3.25
N SER A 79 -10.84 9.60 -2.59
CA SER A 79 -10.76 9.35 -1.15
C SER A 79 -9.63 8.40 -0.77
N LEU A 80 -9.05 7.70 -1.75
CA LEU A 80 -8.06 6.64 -1.52
C LEU A 80 -8.58 5.53 -0.59
N GLY A 81 -9.90 5.30 -0.60
CA GLY A 81 -10.57 4.32 0.24
C GLY A 81 -10.79 4.72 1.70
N CYS A 82 -10.48 5.96 2.09
CA CYS A 82 -10.86 6.54 3.39
C CYS A 82 -11.85 7.72 3.22
N PRO A 83 -13.11 7.50 2.85
CA PRO A 83 -14.06 8.59 2.65
C PRO A 83 -14.49 9.24 3.97
N GLU A 84 -14.58 10.57 3.99
CA GLU A 84 -15.28 11.32 5.05
C GLU A 84 -16.80 11.27 4.82
N GLU A 85 -17.60 11.12 5.88
CA GLU A 85 -19.04 10.83 5.81
C GLU A 85 -19.91 11.80 4.99
N ILE A 86 -19.47 13.06 4.82
CA ILE A 86 -20.25 14.13 4.18
C ILE A 86 -19.61 14.59 2.86
N ARG A 87 -18.40 14.10 2.54
CA ARG A 87 -17.65 14.58 1.38
C ARG A 87 -17.96 13.75 0.14
N VAL A 88 -18.17 14.44 -0.98
CA VAL A 88 -18.26 13.82 -2.30
C VAL A 88 -16.86 13.75 -2.92
N TYR A 89 -16.49 12.56 -3.40
CA TYR A 89 -15.20 12.29 -4.03
C TYR A 89 -15.38 12.03 -5.53
N SER A 90 -14.37 12.38 -6.31
CA SER A 90 -14.37 12.16 -7.76
C SER A 90 -14.00 10.70 -8.07
N PRO A 91 -14.76 9.99 -8.93
CA PRO A 91 -14.52 8.59 -9.28
C PRO A 91 -13.38 8.47 -10.30
N VAL A 92 -12.15 8.58 -9.82
CA VAL A 92 -10.93 8.49 -10.62
C VAL A 92 -10.05 7.40 -10.05
N MET A 93 -9.57 6.51 -10.92
CA MET A 93 -8.59 5.49 -10.56
C MET A 93 -7.28 6.15 -10.10
N LYS A 94 -6.87 5.87 -8.86
CA LYS A 94 -5.64 6.40 -8.28
C LYS A 94 -4.76 5.29 -7.74
N ASP A 95 -3.51 5.28 -8.16
CA ASP A 95 -2.53 4.38 -7.58
C ASP A 95 -2.15 4.84 -6.17
N GLY A 96 -1.83 3.88 -5.32
CA GLY A 96 -1.51 4.13 -3.93
C GLY A 96 -1.07 2.86 -3.21
N TYR A 97 -1.14 2.92 -1.89
CA TYR A 97 -0.71 1.82 -1.04
C TYR A 97 -1.71 1.54 0.07
N ARG A 98 -1.87 0.27 0.40
CA ARG A 98 -2.57 -0.18 1.61
C ARG A 98 -1.53 -0.71 2.60
N ILE A 99 -1.55 -0.17 3.80
CA ILE A 99 -0.77 -0.60 4.95
C ILE A 99 -1.75 -1.16 5.97
N ARG A 100 -1.58 -2.42 6.39
CA ARG A 100 -2.36 -3.02 7.48
C ARG A 100 -1.44 -3.27 8.66
N LEU A 101 -1.79 -2.68 9.79
CA LEU A 101 -1.05 -2.81 11.05
C LEU A 101 -1.93 -3.56 12.06
N LYS A 102 -1.30 -4.38 12.90
CA LYS A 102 -1.97 -5.09 14.00
C LYS A 102 -1.42 -4.59 15.32
N SER A 103 -2.31 -4.30 16.26
CA SER A 103 -1.98 -4.03 17.67
C SER A 103 -2.96 -4.82 18.54
N GLY A 104 -2.44 -5.72 19.38
CA GLY A 104 -3.26 -6.71 20.08
C GLY A 104 -4.10 -7.55 19.10
N ASP A 105 -5.42 -7.55 19.27
CA ASP A 105 -6.38 -8.26 18.42
C ASP A 105 -7.01 -7.37 17.32
N ALA A 106 -6.68 -6.08 17.30
CA ALA A 106 -7.25 -5.12 16.35
C ALA A 106 -6.34 -4.95 15.11
N THR A 107 -6.98 -4.72 13.96
CA THR A 107 -6.28 -4.41 12.70
C THR A 107 -6.67 -3.01 12.22
N TYR A 108 -5.67 -2.17 12.01
CA TYR A 108 -5.79 -0.80 11.55
C TYR A 108 -5.32 -0.72 10.10
N HIS A 109 -6.06 0.00 9.25
CA HIS A 109 -5.65 0.17 7.85
C HIS A 109 -5.36 1.65 7.59
N TYR A 110 -4.13 1.86 7.12
CA TYR A 110 -3.68 3.12 6.59
C TYR A 110 -3.67 3.03 5.07
N HIS A 111 -4.26 4.01 4.41
CA HIS A 111 -4.21 4.11 2.95
C HIS A 111 -3.37 5.32 2.56
N ALA A 112 -2.58 5.17 1.50
CA ALA A 112 -1.70 6.20 1.00
C ALA A 112 -1.88 6.41 -0.51
N GLY A 113 -1.62 7.63 -0.97
CA GLY A 113 -1.46 7.94 -2.38
C GLY A 113 -0.06 7.58 -2.90
N SER A 114 0.16 7.72 -4.21
CA SER A 114 1.49 7.55 -4.80
C SER A 114 2.53 8.54 -4.26
N ASP A 115 2.09 9.66 -3.67
CA ASP A 115 2.94 10.65 -3.00
C ASP A 115 3.33 10.24 -1.56
N MET A 116 3.03 9.00 -1.16
CA MET A 116 3.33 8.42 0.16
C MET A 116 2.69 9.14 1.34
N LYS A 117 1.76 10.07 1.11
CA LYS A 117 0.92 10.63 2.16
C LYS A 117 -0.15 9.63 2.54
N PHE A 118 -0.24 9.32 3.82
CA PHE A 118 -1.16 8.33 4.35
C PHE A 118 -2.22 8.94 5.26
N SER A 119 -3.28 8.18 5.51
CA SER A 119 -4.30 8.47 6.53
C SER A 119 -4.81 7.16 7.13
N LEU A 120 -5.11 7.15 8.43
CA LEU A 120 -5.82 6.06 9.08
C LEU A 120 -7.28 6.07 8.63
N CYS A 121 -7.76 5.03 7.96
CA CYS A 121 -9.19 4.99 7.63
C CYS A 121 -10.01 4.49 8.81
N ASP A 122 -11.16 5.13 9.00
CA ASP A 122 -12.23 4.63 9.85
C ASP A 122 -12.66 3.24 9.38
N GLN A 123 -12.91 2.35 10.32
CA GLN A 123 -13.33 0.99 10.05
C GLN A 123 -14.72 0.89 9.43
N GLU A 124 -15.61 1.83 9.74
CA GLU A 124 -17.02 1.75 9.32
C GLU A 124 -17.24 2.11 7.85
N ASN A 125 -16.41 3.00 7.29
CA ASN A 125 -16.57 3.53 5.94
C ASN A 125 -15.38 3.23 5.01
N ARG A 126 -14.38 2.47 5.47
CA ARG A 126 -13.24 2.00 4.67
C ARG A 126 -13.72 1.32 3.39
N GLN A 127 -13.13 1.68 2.26
CA GLN A 127 -13.34 1.00 1.00
C GLN A 127 -12.12 0.15 0.65
N GLU A 128 -12.36 -1.07 0.17
CA GLU A 128 -11.28 -1.91 -0.36
C GLU A 128 -10.75 -1.37 -1.70
N PRO A 129 -9.52 -1.73 -2.07
CA PRO A 129 -8.99 -1.39 -3.38
C PRO A 129 -9.87 -1.89 -4.52
N ALA A 130 -9.78 -1.21 -5.66
CA ALA A 130 -10.49 -1.62 -6.87
C ALA A 130 -10.03 -3.01 -7.31
N GLU A 131 -10.97 -3.95 -7.42
CA GLU A 131 -10.71 -5.25 -8.01
C GLU A 131 -10.67 -5.11 -9.55
N ILE A 132 -9.48 -5.13 -10.12
CA ILE A 132 -9.32 -5.41 -11.56
C ILE A 132 -9.55 -6.90 -11.77
N LYS A 133 -10.74 -7.27 -12.27
CA LYS A 133 -10.99 -8.64 -12.74
C LYS A 133 -10.10 -8.91 -13.94
N GLU A 134 -8.98 -9.59 -13.72
CA GLU A 134 -8.18 -10.15 -14.80
C GLU A 134 -9.03 -11.19 -15.55
N GLY A 135 -9.71 -10.77 -16.64
CA GLY A 135 -10.57 -11.67 -17.41
C GLY A 135 -11.66 -11.06 -18.30
N GLU A 136 -11.90 -9.76 -18.32
CA GLU A 136 -12.78 -9.14 -19.34
C GLU A 136 -11.92 -8.49 -20.44
N PRO A 137 -12.02 -8.91 -21.72
CA PRO A 137 -11.27 -8.26 -22.78
C PRO A 137 -11.70 -6.80 -22.88
N SER A 138 -10.76 -5.87 -22.67
CA SER A 138 -10.81 -4.44 -23.03
C SER A 138 -10.84 -4.25 -24.55
N GLY A 139 -11.65 -5.05 -25.23
CA GLY A 139 -11.74 -5.16 -26.66
C GLY A 139 -13.01 -5.92 -26.98
N GLU A 140 -14.15 -5.23 -26.84
CA GLU A 140 -15.23 -5.46 -27.80
C GLU A 140 -14.61 -5.24 -29.18
N ALA A 141 -14.21 -6.35 -29.77
CA ALA A 141 -13.53 -6.42 -31.02
C ALA A 141 -14.32 -5.60 -32.03
N MET A 142 -13.60 -4.72 -32.72
CA MET A 142 -13.85 -4.40 -34.11
C MET A 142 -14.20 -5.69 -34.87
N LYS A 143 -15.48 -6.03 -34.92
CA LYS A 143 -16.07 -6.96 -35.88
C LYS A 143 -17.22 -6.25 -36.56
N LYS A 144 -16.87 -5.24 -37.36
CA LYS A 144 -17.69 -4.85 -38.50
C LYS A 144 -16.82 -4.61 -39.72
N ALA A 145 -16.85 -5.61 -40.59
CA ALA A 145 -16.63 -5.59 -42.02
C ALA A 145 -15.26 -5.11 -42.55
N ALA A 146 -14.44 -6.08 -42.97
CA ALA A 146 -13.49 -5.88 -44.06
C ALA A 146 -14.26 -5.47 -45.35
N PRO A 147 -13.76 -4.52 -46.15
CA PRO A 147 -14.38 -4.18 -47.43
C PRO A 147 -14.12 -5.29 -48.46
N SER A 148 -15.11 -6.16 -48.66
CA SER A 148 -15.24 -6.97 -49.88
C SER A 148 -16.15 -6.21 -50.83
N ASP A 149 -15.59 -5.35 -51.67
CA ASP A 149 -16.05 -5.14 -53.04
C ASP A 149 -15.27 -4.03 -53.74
N MET A 150 -14.19 -4.49 -54.36
CA MET A 150 -13.72 -4.04 -55.67
C MET A 150 -14.90 -3.73 -56.62
N LYS A 151 -15.18 -2.44 -56.84
CA LYS A 151 -15.72 -1.93 -58.12
C LYS A 151 -14.83 -0.79 -58.59
N MET A 152 -13.85 -1.12 -59.42
CA MET A 152 -13.25 -0.18 -60.35
C MET A 152 -14.38 0.26 -61.30
N LYS A 153 -14.73 1.55 -61.29
CA LYS A 153 -15.51 2.17 -62.36
C LYS A 153 -14.57 3.01 -63.21
N GLU A 154 -14.76 2.87 -64.51
CA GLU A 154 -13.97 3.40 -65.62
C GLU A 154 -13.64 4.89 -65.49
N SER A 155 -12.39 5.23 -65.79
CA SER A 155 -12.03 6.55 -66.32
C SER A 155 -11.66 6.40 -67.79
N GLU A 156 -12.67 6.45 -68.65
CA GLU A 156 -12.47 6.83 -70.05
C GLU A 156 -12.22 8.35 -70.11
N THR A 157 -11.05 8.76 -70.60
CA THR A 157 -10.91 9.46 -71.89
C THR A 157 -9.64 10.30 -71.97
N ALA A 158 -9.17 10.36 -73.21
CA ALA A 158 -8.27 11.34 -73.81
C ALA A 158 -6.75 11.08 -73.65
N SER A 159 -6.05 10.54 -74.65
CA SER A 159 -5.86 11.00 -76.05
C SER A 159 -4.53 11.73 -76.23
N LYS A 160 -3.62 11.00 -76.91
CA LYS A 160 -2.63 11.47 -77.90
C LYS A 160 -1.48 12.38 -77.42
N LYS A 161 -0.25 11.89 -77.52
CA LYS A 161 0.59 12.03 -78.73
C LYS A 161 1.91 11.26 -78.57
N GLY A 162 2.20 10.41 -79.55
CA GLY A 162 3.44 9.66 -79.67
C GLY A 162 4.63 10.52 -80.08
N TYR A 163 5.80 10.08 -79.64
CA TYR A 163 7.10 10.51 -80.11
C TYR A 163 7.82 9.30 -80.71
N GLY A 164 8.16 9.41 -82.00
CA GLY A 164 9.38 8.86 -82.61
C GLY A 164 9.50 7.35 -82.85
N LYS A 165 9.33 6.94 -84.11
CA LYS A 165 10.47 6.57 -84.96
C LYS A 165 10.12 6.70 -86.44
#